data_AF-I6AVY4-F1
#
_entry.id   AF-I6AVY4-F1
#
_cell.length_a   1.000
_cell.length_b   1.000
_cell.length_c   1.000
_cell.angle_alpha   90.00
_cell.angle_beta   90.00
_cell.angle_gamma   90.00
#
_symmetry.space_group_name_H-M   'P 1'
#
loop_
_entity.id
_entity.type
_entity.pdbx_description
1 polymer ?
#
loop_
_entity_poly.entity_id
_entity_poly.type
_entity_poly.pdbx_seq_one_letter_code
_entity_poly.pdbx_strand_id
1 'polypeptide(L)'
;MKPSPLPARLHGFTLVELLTVIAIIGVLAGILIPVVGRVRESARTVQCTSNMRQIGTAVRLFMTENKGIAPPMHYRQVHLTWTYLAPWLGKKPTNKRWPMHCPNITKTFGDTQLNRTGYSLNGAFSLGENGQRYFRRVTDDYPDSRAVLMYEDPQPSSDAGGWPQDNSRGSWLKMAFWHGNKCNLLFLDGHVAQVAIGPDGTANNGLGSSKDYPQYFWTLGNYPKVPGWDP
;
A
#
# COMPACT_ATOMS: atom_id res chain seq x y z
N MET A 1 -37.77 -27.17 65.82
CA MET A 1 -36.41 -26.59 65.89
C MET A 1 -35.79 -26.67 64.51
N LYS A 2 -35.40 -25.54 63.90
CA LYS A 2 -34.81 -25.48 62.56
C LYS A 2 -33.29 -25.36 62.74
N PRO A 3 -32.44 -26.24 62.18
CA PRO A 3 -31.00 -26.17 62.38
C PRO A 3 -30.45 -24.89 61.74
N SER A 4 -29.60 -24.17 62.49
CA SER A 4 -28.91 -22.98 62.03
C SER A 4 -27.88 -23.35 60.94
N PRO A 5 -27.76 -22.56 59.86
CA PRO A 5 -26.77 -22.83 58.83
C PRO A 5 -25.37 -22.61 59.40
N LEU A 6 -24.48 -23.59 59.19
CA LEU A 6 -23.08 -23.48 59.59
C LEU A 6 -22.41 -22.34 58.82
N PRO A 7 -21.56 -21.52 59.48
CA PRO A 7 -20.86 -20.43 58.81
C PRO A 7 -19.98 -21.00 57.69
N ALA A 8 -20.22 -20.55 56.46
CA ALA A 8 -19.37 -20.87 55.32
C ALA A 8 -17.97 -20.31 55.61
N ARG A 9 -16.96 -21.18 55.63
CA ARG A 9 -15.56 -20.76 55.78
C ARG A 9 -15.19 -19.90 54.58
N LEU A 10 -15.08 -18.59 54.79
CA LEU A 10 -14.45 -17.68 53.84
C LEU A 10 -12.95 -18.02 53.84
N HIS A 11 -12.47 -18.59 52.73
CA HIS A 11 -11.05 -18.83 52.52
C HIS A 11 -10.39 -17.46 52.30
N GLY A 12 -9.51 -17.07 53.22
CA GLY A 12 -8.75 -15.82 53.12
C GLY A 12 -7.64 -15.97 52.07
N PHE A 13 -7.49 -14.97 51.22
CA PHE A 13 -6.45 -14.92 50.19
C PHE A 13 -5.08 -14.68 50.87
N THR A 14 -4.10 -15.54 50.60
CA THR A 14 -2.76 -15.40 51.17
C THR A 14 -1.90 -14.43 50.33
N LEU A 15 -0.93 -13.78 50.98
CA LEU A 15 0.01 -12.88 50.30
C LEU A 15 0.81 -13.62 49.21
N VAL A 16 1.13 -14.89 49.44
CA VAL A 16 1.86 -15.74 48.48
C VAL A 16 1.02 -16.04 47.23
N GLU A 17 -0.28 -16.30 47.38
CA GLU A 17 -1.19 -16.48 46.23
C GLU A 17 -1.27 -15.20 45.40
N LEU A 18 -1.33 -14.02 46.03
CA LEU A 18 -1.33 -12.75 45.30
C LEU A 18 -0.01 -12.50 44.58
N LEU A 19 1.12 -12.73 45.26
CA LEU A 19 2.46 -12.48 44.74
C LEU A 19 2.76 -13.38 43.54
N THR A 20 2.40 -14.66 43.60
CA THR A 20 2.64 -15.61 42.51
C THR A 20 1.82 -15.26 41.28
N VAL A 21 0.58 -14.81 41.44
CA VAL A 21 -0.27 -14.37 40.32
C VAL A 21 0.30 -13.15 39.62
N ILE A 22 0.70 -12.10 40.36
CA ILE A 22 1.31 -10.91 39.75
C ILE A 22 2.64 -11.24 39.08
N ALA A 23 3.42 -12.18 39.63
CA ALA A 23 4.67 -12.63 39.03
C ALA A 23 4.41 -13.34 37.68
N ILE A 24 3.43 -14.25 37.63
CA ILE A 24 3.05 -14.94 36.39
C ILE A 24 2.51 -13.94 35.35
N ILE A 25 1.62 -13.01 35.75
CA ILE A 25 1.12 -11.96 34.85
C ILE A 25 2.28 -11.10 34.33
N GLY A 26 3.24 -10.74 35.18
CA GLY A 26 4.42 -9.97 34.79
C GLY A 26 5.28 -10.69 33.76
N VAL A 27 5.53 -11.99 33.96
CA VAL A 27 6.27 -12.82 32.99
C VAL A 27 5.52 -12.92 31.66
N LEU A 28 4.22 -13.22 31.69
CA LEU A 28 3.41 -13.33 30.48
C LEU A 28 3.32 -12.00 29.72
N ALA A 29 3.10 -10.90 30.42
CA ALA A 29 3.06 -9.56 29.83
C ALA A 29 4.42 -9.18 29.21
N GLY A 30 5.53 -9.49 29.89
CA GLY A 30 6.88 -9.25 29.39
C GLY A 30 7.17 -9.93 28.05
N ILE A 31 6.60 -11.11 27.82
CA ILE A 31 6.73 -11.83 26.54
C ILE A 31 5.75 -11.31 25.48
N LEU A 32 4.52 -10.97 25.87
CA LEU A 32 3.46 -10.58 24.94
C LEU A 32 3.72 -9.22 24.26
N ILE A 33 4.19 -8.22 25.01
CA ILE A 33 4.39 -6.85 24.50
C ILE A 33 5.26 -6.80 23.22
N PRO A 34 6.48 -7.37 23.18
CA PRO A 34 7.32 -7.33 21.98
C PRO A 34 6.78 -8.20 20.82
N VAL A 35 5.97 -9.22 21.11
CA VAL A 35 5.38 -10.09 20.08
C VAL A 35 4.23 -9.39 19.36
N VAL A 36 3.35 -8.71 20.11
CA VAL A 36 2.17 -8.02 19.55
C VAL A 36 2.59 -6.96 18.53
N GLY A 37 3.69 -6.23 18.75
CA GLY A 37 4.22 -5.26 17.80
C GLY A 37 4.57 -5.88 16.43
N ARG A 38 5.27 -7.01 16.44
CA ARG A 38 5.66 -7.74 15.22
C ARG A 38 4.45 -8.32 14.49
N VAL A 39 3.49 -8.88 15.23
CA VAL A 39 2.23 -9.41 14.67
C VAL A 39 1.44 -8.31 13.95
N ARG A 40 1.31 -7.13 14.57
CA ARG A 40 0.63 -5.99 13.95
C ARG A 40 1.29 -5.55 12.65
N GLU A 41 2.62 -5.49 12.62
CA GLU A 41 3.34 -5.11 11.40
C GLU A 41 3.13 -6.14 10.27
N SER A 42 3.22 -7.43 10.59
CA SER A 42 2.91 -8.51 9.64
C SER A 42 1.48 -8.42 9.11
N ALA A 43 0.50 -8.18 9.98
CA ALA A 43 -0.90 -8.01 9.58
C ALA A 43 -1.08 -6.82 8.63
N ARG A 44 -0.40 -5.69 8.88
CA ARG A 44 -0.42 -4.52 7.99
C ARG A 44 0.18 -4.82 6.63
N THR A 45 1.28 -5.59 6.58
CA THR A 45 1.87 -6.06 5.31
C THR A 45 0.87 -6.89 4.51
N VAL A 46 0.26 -7.90 5.15
CA VAL A 46 -0.74 -8.77 4.50
C VAL A 46 -1.93 -7.97 4.00
N GLN A 47 -2.44 -7.04 4.81
CA GLN A 47 -3.54 -6.16 4.42
C GLN A 47 -3.15 -5.27 3.23
N CYS A 48 -1.93 -4.72 3.21
CA CYS A 48 -1.44 -3.93 2.09
C CYS A 48 -1.38 -4.75 0.78
N THR A 49 -0.80 -5.95 0.84
CA THR A 49 -0.75 -6.87 -0.30
C THR A 49 -2.16 -7.25 -0.78
N SER A 50 -3.10 -7.51 0.14
CA SER A 50 -4.50 -7.79 -0.19
C SER A 50 -5.18 -6.60 -0.88
N ASN A 51 -4.93 -5.39 -0.39
CA ASN A 51 -5.44 -4.17 -1.02
C ASN A 51 -4.94 -4.01 -2.46
N MET A 52 -3.64 -4.21 -2.68
CA MET A 52 -3.05 -4.12 -4.02
C MET A 52 -3.62 -5.17 -4.98
N ARG A 53 -3.89 -6.40 -4.53
CA ARG A 53 -4.56 -7.42 -5.38
C ARG A 53 -5.98 -7.03 -5.77
N GLN A 54 -6.75 -6.46 -4.83
CA GLN A 54 -8.09 -5.93 -5.12
C GLN A 54 -8.03 -4.78 -6.13
N ILE A 55 -7.03 -3.90 -5.99
CA ILE A 55 -6.78 -2.82 -6.96
C ILE A 55 -6.40 -3.39 -8.32
N GLY A 56 -5.48 -4.34 -8.40
CA GLY A 56 -5.09 -4.99 -9.66
C GLY A 56 -6.28 -5.64 -10.37
N THR A 57 -7.17 -6.28 -9.61
CA THR A 57 -8.42 -6.82 -10.15
C THR A 57 -9.30 -5.70 -10.71
N ALA A 58 -9.50 -4.61 -9.98
CA ALA A 58 -10.28 -3.46 -10.45
C ALA A 58 -9.67 -2.81 -11.71
N VAL A 59 -8.34 -2.68 -11.77
CA VAL A 59 -7.63 -2.17 -12.94
C VAL A 59 -7.84 -3.09 -14.14
N ARG A 60 -7.76 -4.41 -13.97
CA ARG A 60 -7.97 -5.36 -15.07
C ARG A 60 -9.40 -5.33 -15.60
N LEU A 61 -10.39 -5.19 -14.70
CA LEU A 61 -11.79 -4.99 -15.09
C LEU A 61 -11.97 -3.67 -15.87
N PHE A 62 -11.39 -2.57 -15.38
CA PHE A 62 -11.38 -1.29 -16.10
C PHE A 62 -10.76 -1.44 -17.50
N MET A 63 -9.58 -2.05 -17.61
CA MET A 63 -8.89 -2.25 -18.88
C MET A 63 -9.74 -3.09 -19.85
N THR A 64 -10.42 -4.13 -19.34
CA THR A 64 -11.31 -4.99 -20.13
C THR A 64 -12.45 -4.17 -20.75
N GLU A 65 -13.07 -3.29 -19.98
CA GLU A 65 -14.16 -2.43 -20.45
C GLU A 65 -13.68 -1.24 -21.32
N ASN A 66 -12.42 -0.84 -21.17
CA ASN A 66 -11.83 0.33 -21.85
C ASN A 66 -10.81 -0.05 -22.93
N LYS A 67 -10.99 -1.19 -23.61
CA LYS A 67 -10.16 -1.61 -24.77
C LYS A 67 -8.65 -1.73 -24.46
N GLY A 68 -8.32 -2.19 -23.27
CA GLY A 68 -6.93 -2.35 -22.80
C GLY A 68 -6.28 -1.03 -22.37
N ILE A 69 -7.03 0.06 -22.22
CA ILE A 69 -6.46 1.34 -21.77
C ILE A 69 -6.23 1.29 -20.26
N ALA A 70 -5.00 1.61 -19.84
CA ALA A 70 -4.67 1.73 -18.43
C ALA A 70 -5.33 2.95 -17.78
N PRO A 71 -5.70 2.91 -16.48
CA PRO A 71 -6.31 4.03 -15.79
C PRO A 71 -5.42 5.29 -15.77
N PRO A 72 -6.01 6.50 -15.89
CA PRO A 72 -5.27 7.76 -15.72
C PRO A 72 -4.73 7.91 -14.30
N MET A 73 -3.50 8.39 -14.13
CA MET A 73 -2.91 8.69 -12.82
C MET A 73 -3.61 9.86 -12.11
N HIS A 74 -3.72 11.01 -12.78
CA HIS A 74 -3.94 12.29 -12.12
C HIS A 74 -4.30 13.43 -13.07
N TYR A 75 -5.10 14.39 -12.59
CA TYR A 75 -5.28 15.71 -13.19
C TYR A 75 -5.55 16.77 -12.11
N ARG A 76 -4.75 17.84 -12.06
CA ARG A 76 -4.97 19.05 -11.22
C ARG A 76 -5.50 18.76 -9.80
N GLN A 77 -4.78 17.98 -9.00
CA GLN A 77 -5.14 17.62 -7.62
C GLN A 77 -6.34 16.64 -7.49
N VAL A 78 -6.78 16.07 -8.60
CA VAL A 78 -7.80 15.01 -8.64
C VAL A 78 -7.13 13.66 -8.89
N HIS A 79 -7.32 12.77 -7.94
CA HIS A 79 -6.97 11.36 -7.95
C HIS A 79 -7.82 10.57 -8.96
N LEU A 80 -7.65 10.87 -10.25
CA LEU A 80 -8.48 10.32 -11.32
C LEU A 80 -8.52 8.79 -11.27
N THR A 81 -7.39 8.11 -11.04
CA THR A 81 -7.37 6.64 -11.00
C THR A 81 -8.43 6.09 -10.07
N TRP A 82 -8.51 6.64 -8.86
CA TRP A 82 -9.39 6.13 -7.83
C TRP A 82 -10.85 6.47 -8.12
N THR A 83 -11.12 7.59 -8.77
CA THR A 83 -12.44 7.92 -9.31
C THR A 83 -12.87 6.92 -10.38
N TYR A 84 -11.99 6.61 -11.33
CA TYR A 84 -12.27 5.65 -12.39
C TYR A 84 -12.44 4.23 -11.84
N LEU A 85 -11.62 3.80 -10.88
CA LEU A 85 -11.68 2.45 -10.30
C LEU A 85 -12.80 2.26 -9.25
N ALA A 86 -13.41 3.35 -8.77
CA ALA A 86 -14.44 3.31 -7.72
C ALA A 86 -15.58 2.32 -7.97
N PRO A 87 -16.12 2.14 -9.21
CA PRO A 87 -17.18 1.19 -9.48
C PRO A 87 -16.81 -0.26 -9.13
N TRP A 88 -15.61 -0.71 -9.50
CA TRP A 88 -15.16 -2.09 -9.24
C TRP A 88 -14.58 -2.29 -7.84
N LEU A 89 -14.13 -1.22 -7.18
CA LEU A 89 -13.71 -1.28 -5.77
C LEU A 89 -14.89 -1.32 -4.80
N GLY A 90 -16.13 -1.15 -5.29
CA GLY A 90 -17.36 -1.21 -4.48
C GLY A 90 -17.45 -0.11 -3.43
N LYS A 91 -16.64 0.95 -3.54
CA LYS A 91 -16.53 2.00 -2.55
C LYS A 91 -16.35 3.34 -3.25
N LYS A 92 -17.33 4.24 -3.09
CA LYS A 92 -17.24 5.60 -3.61
C LYS A 92 -16.22 6.39 -2.80
N PRO A 93 -15.41 7.26 -3.42
CA PRO A 93 -14.68 8.25 -2.67
C PRO A 93 -15.66 9.09 -1.86
N THR A 94 -15.48 9.10 -0.55
CA THR A 94 -16.09 10.12 0.31
C THR A 94 -15.17 11.33 0.31
N ASN A 95 -15.69 12.52 0.63
CA ASN A 95 -14.92 13.79 0.66
C ASN A 95 -13.65 13.75 1.53
N LYS A 96 -13.39 12.66 2.26
CA LYS A 96 -12.21 12.51 3.11
C LYS A 96 -11.66 11.08 3.20
N ARG A 97 -12.04 10.08 2.41
CA ARG A 97 -11.36 8.77 2.47
C ARG A 97 -11.44 8.04 1.14
N TRP A 98 -10.26 7.74 0.60
CA TRP A 98 -10.14 6.76 -0.46
C TRP A 98 -10.38 5.35 0.09
N PRO A 99 -11.03 4.49 -0.70
CA PRO A 99 -11.51 3.20 -0.23
C PRO A 99 -10.42 2.21 0.17
N MET A 100 -9.22 2.39 -0.40
CA MET A 100 -8.07 1.51 -0.26
C MET A 100 -6.84 2.37 0.02
N HIS A 101 -6.22 2.15 1.18
CA HIS A 101 -4.98 2.80 1.57
C HIS A 101 -4.03 1.80 2.22
N CYS A 102 -2.72 2.05 2.12
CA CYS A 102 -1.74 1.28 2.86
C CYS A 102 -1.93 1.52 4.37
N PRO A 103 -2.08 0.48 5.20
CA PRO A 103 -2.25 0.65 6.65
C PRO A 103 -1.10 1.40 7.35
N ASN A 104 0.09 1.41 6.74
CA ASN A 104 1.23 2.15 7.28
C ASN A 104 1.23 3.63 6.92
N ILE A 105 0.40 4.09 5.98
CA ILE A 105 0.33 5.53 5.68
C ILE A 105 -0.26 6.32 6.84
N THR A 106 -1.32 5.80 7.47
CA THR A 106 -1.95 6.42 8.64
C THR A 106 -1.03 6.40 9.86
N LYS A 107 -0.18 5.38 9.98
CA LYS A 107 0.86 5.30 11.02
C LYS A 107 1.89 6.42 10.86
N THR A 108 2.26 6.74 9.62
CA THR A 108 3.31 7.72 9.31
C THR A 108 2.81 9.15 9.35
N PHE A 109 1.60 9.41 8.86
CA PHE A 109 1.10 10.78 8.64
C PHE A 109 -0.13 11.16 9.49
N GLY A 110 -0.67 10.23 10.29
CA GLY A 110 -1.89 10.45 11.06
C GLY A 110 -3.17 10.45 10.22
N ASP A 111 -4.31 10.69 10.87
CA ASP A 111 -5.65 10.63 10.26
C ASP A 111 -6.11 11.96 9.63
N THR A 112 -5.23 12.97 9.56
CA THR A 112 -5.55 14.30 9.02
C THR A 112 -5.27 14.43 7.52
N GLN A 113 -4.63 13.44 6.90
CA GLN A 113 -4.18 13.45 5.49
C GLN A 113 -4.90 12.40 4.64
N LEU A 114 -6.20 12.45 4.81
CA LEU A 114 -7.27 11.60 4.30
C LEU A 114 -7.37 11.39 2.77
N ASN A 115 -6.62 12.18 1.99
CA ASN A 115 -6.49 12.02 0.55
C ASN A 115 -5.32 11.11 0.13
N ARG A 116 -4.52 10.61 1.08
CA ARG A 116 -3.35 9.77 0.75
C ARG A 116 -3.71 8.28 0.83
N THR A 117 -3.51 7.57 -0.28
CA THR A 117 -3.69 6.12 -0.35
C THR A 117 -2.40 5.36 -0.03
N GLY A 118 -1.25 5.99 -0.23
CA GLY A 118 0.05 5.32 -0.17
C GLY A 118 0.30 4.36 -1.32
N TYR A 119 -0.44 4.57 -2.39
CA TYR A 119 -0.47 3.74 -3.56
C TYR A 119 -0.42 4.66 -4.77
N SER A 120 0.59 4.47 -5.60
CA SER A 120 0.82 5.29 -6.79
C SER A 120 0.89 4.39 -8.01
N LEU A 121 0.11 4.71 -9.04
CA LEU A 121 0.27 4.02 -10.30
C LEU A 121 1.58 4.48 -10.97
N ASN A 122 2.11 3.63 -11.83
CA ASN A 122 3.29 3.90 -12.63
C ASN A 122 2.99 4.92 -13.74
N GLY A 123 3.44 6.17 -13.54
CA GLY A 123 3.18 7.31 -14.45
C GLY A 123 3.39 7.05 -15.94
N ALA A 124 4.23 6.08 -16.31
CA ALA A 124 4.48 5.71 -17.71
C ALA A 124 3.23 5.26 -18.48
N PHE A 125 2.15 4.83 -17.81
CA PHE A 125 0.90 4.39 -18.46
C PHE A 125 0.02 5.54 -18.96
N SER A 126 0.14 6.73 -18.35
CA SER A 126 -0.75 7.85 -18.67
C SER A 126 0.00 9.16 -18.99
N LEU A 127 1.32 9.13 -19.10
CA LEU A 127 2.19 10.29 -19.33
C LEU A 127 3.31 10.00 -20.35
N GLY A 128 3.70 11.02 -21.12
CA GLY A 128 4.83 11.03 -22.04
C GLY A 128 6.03 11.84 -21.53
N GLU A 129 7.14 11.76 -22.29
CA GLU A 129 8.47 12.31 -21.98
C GLU A 129 8.48 13.81 -21.60
N ASN A 130 7.63 14.63 -22.22
CA ASN A 130 7.55 16.07 -21.95
C ASN A 130 6.32 16.49 -21.12
N GLY A 131 5.79 15.60 -20.28
CA GLY A 131 4.56 15.85 -19.51
C GLY A 131 3.28 15.90 -20.36
N GLN A 132 3.40 15.58 -21.66
CA GLN A 132 2.27 15.38 -22.56
C GLN A 132 1.46 14.16 -22.11
N ARG A 133 0.13 14.28 -22.14
CA ARG A 133 -0.78 13.23 -21.69
C ARG A 133 -0.97 12.23 -22.81
N TYR A 134 -0.73 10.96 -22.50
CA TYR A 134 -1.01 9.88 -23.43
C TYR A 134 -1.49 8.68 -22.65
N PHE A 135 -2.55 8.08 -23.12
CA PHE A 135 -3.00 6.79 -22.62
C PHE A 135 -2.27 5.72 -23.41
N ARG A 136 -1.65 4.79 -22.69
CA ARG A 136 -1.06 3.61 -23.31
C ARG A 136 -2.06 2.47 -23.28
N ARG A 137 -2.18 1.78 -24.40
CA ARG A 137 -2.89 0.51 -24.45
C ARG A 137 -1.95 -0.57 -23.96
N VAL A 138 -2.38 -1.26 -22.92
CA VAL A 138 -1.77 -2.48 -22.40
C VAL A 138 -2.49 -3.64 -23.06
N THR A 139 -1.81 -4.34 -23.96
CA THR A 139 -2.31 -5.55 -24.61
C THR A 139 -1.58 -6.78 -24.07
N ASP A 140 -2.12 -7.96 -24.33
CA ASP A 140 -1.53 -9.25 -23.90
C ASP A 140 -0.14 -9.53 -24.54
N ASP A 141 0.31 -8.69 -25.47
CA ASP A 141 1.59 -8.83 -26.19
C ASP A 141 2.82 -8.43 -25.35
N TYR A 142 2.62 -7.93 -24.14
CA TYR A 142 3.69 -7.42 -23.29
C TYR A 142 3.92 -8.30 -22.04
N PRO A 143 5.14 -8.29 -21.48
CA PRO A 143 5.45 -9.07 -20.28
C PRO A 143 4.77 -8.48 -19.04
N ASP A 144 3.50 -8.84 -18.83
CA ASP A 144 2.65 -8.37 -17.73
C ASP A 144 3.25 -8.65 -16.34
N SER A 145 4.02 -9.74 -16.21
CA SER A 145 4.65 -10.16 -14.96
C SER A 145 5.93 -9.38 -14.59
N ARG A 146 6.40 -8.48 -15.45
CA ARG A 146 7.56 -7.61 -15.14
C ARG A 146 7.21 -6.13 -15.18
N ALA A 147 6.07 -5.78 -15.76
CA ALA A 147 5.58 -4.42 -15.85
C ALA A 147 4.89 -4.00 -14.54
N VAL A 148 5.48 -3.02 -13.86
CA VAL A 148 4.94 -2.51 -12.60
C VAL A 148 3.77 -1.59 -12.91
N LEU A 149 2.59 -1.97 -12.45
CA LEU A 149 1.35 -1.21 -12.55
C LEU A 149 1.26 -0.15 -11.44
N MET A 150 1.51 -0.56 -10.20
CA MET A 150 1.36 0.29 -9.02
C MET A 150 2.42 -0.07 -7.99
N TYR A 151 2.78 0.86 -7.12
CA TYR A 151 3.76 0.66 -6.07
C TYR A 151 3.39 1.46 -4.83
N GLU A 152 3.98 1.09 -3.69
CA GLU A 152 3.85 1.91 -2.49
C GLU A 152 4.71 3.16 -2.59
N ASP A 153 4.09 4.31 -2.37
CA ASP A 153 4.70 5.63 -2.53
C ASP A 153 4.54 6.43 -1.23
N PRO A 154 5.59 7.12 -0.75
CA PRO A 154 5.52 7.96 0.44
C PRO A 154 4.48 9.10 0.40
N GLN A 155 3.91 9.44 -0.76
CA GLN A 155 2.87 10.47 -0.96
C GLN A 155 2.96 11.66 0.01
N PRO A 156 3.96 12.56 -0.13
CA PRO A 156 4.11 13.73 0.74
C PRO A 156 3.04 14.82 0.51
N SER A 157 2.22 14.71 -0.53
CA SER A 157 1.03 15.52 -0.82
C SER A 157 0.01 14.70 -1.62
N SER A 158 -1.22 15.19 -1.76
CA SER A 158 -2.34 14.57 -2.51
C SER A 158 -2.09 14.34 -4.02
N ASP A 159 -0.87 14.58 -4.51
CA ASP A 159 -0.61 14.78 -5.94
C ASP A 159 0.38 13.77 -6.54
N ALA A 160 0.80 12.76 -5.77
CA ALA A 160 1.84 11.83 -6.21
C ALA A 160 1.25 10.55 -6.81
N GLY A 161 1.15 10.51 -8.14
CA GLY A 161 1.63 9.37 -8.93
C GLY A 161 3.05 9.74 -9.38
N GLY A 162 4.01 8.82 -9.35
CA GLY A 162 5.39 9.21 -9.61
C GLY A 162 5.60 9.59 -11.08
N TRP A 163 6.38 10.66 -11.27
CA TRP A 163 6.74 11.22 -12.56
C TRP A 163 8.05 10.59 -13.06
N PRO A 164 8.14 10.10 -14.30
CA PRO A 164 9.42 10.03 -14.97
C PRO A 164 9.82 11.47 -15.32
N GLN A 165 10.76 12.05 -14.58
CA GLN A 165 11.31 13.36 -14.90
C GLN A 165 12.38 13.15 -15.98
N ASP A 166 12.05 13.51 -17.21
CA ASP A 166 12.94 13.31 -18.35
C ASP A 166 14.15 14.25 -18.30
N ASN A 167 15.26 13.78 -18.88
CA ASN A 167 16.53 14.45 -19.18
C ASN A 167 17.71 14.38 -18.21
N SER A 168 17.74 13.49 -17.20
CA SER A 168 18.97 13.32 -16.41
C SER A 168 19.17 11.94 -15.79
N ARG A 169 19.28 10.85 -16.59
CA ARG A 169 19.77 9.52 -16.16
C ARG A 169 19.45 9.14 -14.70
N GLY A 170 18.23 9.44 -14.22
CA GLY A 170 18.18 9.60 -12.78
C GLY A 170 17.09 10.36 -12.05
N SER A 171 15.83 10.34 -12.47
CA SER A 171 14.73 10.39 -11.49
C SER A 171 13.79 9.22 -11.73
N TRP A 172 13.84 8.32 -10.76
CA TRP A 172 13.23 7.01 -10.68
C TRP A 172 12.28 7.09 -9.49
N LEU A 173 11.07 6.59 -9.66
CA LEU A 173 9.92 6.81 -8.78
C LEU A 173 10.33 6.55 -7.32
N LYS A 174 9.98 7.48 -6.40
CA LYS A 174 10.25 7.29 -4.97
C LYS A 174 9.36 6.17 -4.44
N MET A 175 9.98 5.13 -3.94
CA MET A 175 9.28 3.98 -3.37
C MET A 175 9.30 4.08 -1.84
N ALA A 176 8.18 3.74 -1.23
CA ALA A 176 8.04 3.65 0.22
C ALA A 176 8.30 2.23 0.71
N PHE A 177 9.22 2.08 1.66
CA PHE A 177 9.61 0.79 2.23
C PHE A 177 8.96 0.55 3.60
N TRP A 178 7.64 0.68 3.66
CA TRP A 178 6.89 0.72 4.91
C TRP A 178 6.81 -0.61 5.66
N HIS A 179 7.07 -1.73 5.01
CA HIS A 179 6.82 -3.06 5.56
C HIS A 179 8.12 -3.76 5.97
N GLY A 180 8.83 -3.17 6.93
CA GLY A 180 10.12 -3.70 7.40
C GLY A 180 11.22 -3.60 6.35
N ASN A 181 11.43 -2.39 5.83
CA ASN A 181 12.36 -2.07 4.74
C ASN A 181 12.01 -2.77 3.40
N LYS A 182 10.72 -3.08 3.21
CA LYS A 182 10.18 -3.63 1.97
C LYS A 182 9.07 -2.75 1.41
N CYS A 183 9.03 -2.66 0.09
CA CYS A 183 8.01 -2.01 -0.70
C CYS A 183 7.23 -3.08 -1.49
N ASN A 184 5.90 -2.98 -1.51
CA ASN A 184 5.04 -3.80 -2.35
C ASN A 184 4.90 -3.18 -3.75
N LEU A 185 5.02 -4.04 -4.76
CA LEU A 185 4.84 -3.73 -6.18
C LEU A 185 3.69 -4.56 -6.72
N LEU A 186 2.73 -3.90 -7.35
CA LEU A 186 1.66 -4.54 -8.11
C LEU A 186 2.04 -4.53 -9.60
N PHE A 187 1.93 -5.69 -10.24
CA PHE A 187 2.23 -5.88 -11.64
C PHE A 187 0.96 -5.91 -12.50
N LEU A 188 1.11 -5.79 -13.82
CA LEU A 188 -0.01 -5.74 -14.76
C LEU A 188 -0.86 -7.01 -14.78
N ASP A 189 -0.25 -8.17 -14.53
CA ASP A 189 -0.95 -9.45 -14.37
C ASP A 189 -1.71 -9.56 -13.04
N GLY A 190 -1.57 -8.58 -12.14
CA GLY A 190 -2.23 -8.52 -10.84
C GLY A 190 -1.46 -9.19 -9.70
N HIS A 191 -0.29 -9.79 -9.95
CA HIS A 191 0.52 -10.30 -8.85
C HIS A 191 1.17 -9.16 -8.06
N VAL A 192 1.49 -9.44 -6.81
CA VAL A 192 2.16 -8.48 -5.93
C VAL A 192 3.46 -9.09 -5.46
N ALA A 193 4.58 -8.40 -5.73
CA ALA A 193 5.89 -8.78 -5.23
C ALA A 193 6.38 -7.75 -4.19
N GLN A 194 7.37 -8.16 -3.39
CA GLN A 194 8.03 -7.28 -2.44
C GLN A 194 9.48 -7.09 -2.84
N VAL A 195 9.94 -5.86 -2.73
CA VAL A 195 11.35 -5.51 -2.94
C VAL A 195 11.92 -4.89 -1.67
N ALA A 196 13.13 -5.28 -1.31
CA ALA A 196 13.86 -4.73 -0.18
C ALA A 196 14.67 -3.51 -0.63
N ILE A 197 14.87 -2.53 0.26
CA ILE A 197 15.58 -1.27 -0.03
C ILE A 197 16.87 -1.48 -0.85
N GLY A 198 17.07 -0.62 -1.85
CA GLY A 198 18.20 -0.71 -2.77
C GLY A 198 19.57 -0.43 -2.12
N PRO A 199 20.69 -0.78 -2.78
CA PRO A 199 22.04 -0.58 -2.28
C PRO A 199 22.45 0.89 -2.14
N ASP A 200 21.84 1.78 -2.92
CA ASP A 200 22.07 3.24 -2.89
C ASP A 200 21.24 3.96 -1.81
N GLY A 201 20.52 3.19 -0.98
CA GLY A 201 19.43 3.59 -0.09
C GLY A 201 19.77 4.52 1.08
N THR A 202 20.40 5.66 0.83
CA THR A 202 20.49 6.77 1.80
C THR A 202 19.79 8.01 1.29
N ALA A 203 18.49 8.10 1.57
CA ALA A 203 17.81 9.38 1.63
C ALA A 203 16.95 9.44 2.91
N ASN A 204 17.60 9.41 4.08
CA ASN A 204 17.18 9.82 5.45
C ASN A 204 15.75 9.55 5.97
N ASN A 205 14.86 8.93 5.20
CA ASN A 205 13.41 8.87 5.43
C ASN A 205 12.83 7.46 5.14
N GLY A 206 13.66 6.43 4.96
CA GLY A 206 13.20 5.07 4.64
C GLY A 206 12.62 4.91 3.22
N LEU A 207 13.15 5.68 2.26
CA LEU A 207 12.76 5.67 0.85
C LEU A 207 13.88 5.13 -0.01
N GLY A 208 13.51 4.52 -1.13
CA GLY A 208 14.43 4.00 -2.15
C GLY A 208 13.91 4.33 -3.55
N SER A 209 14.66 3.94 -4.56
CA SER A 209 14.50 4.41 -5.92
C SER A 209 14.13 3.26 -6.85
N SER A 210 13.34 3.52 -7.90
CA SER A 210 13.15 2.49 -8.92
C SER A 210 14.45 2.13 -9.68
N LYS A 211 15.54 2.94 -9.54
CA LYS A 211 16.91 2.65 -10.06
C LYS A 211 17.41 1.29 -9.66
N ASP A 212 17.09 0.92 -8.43
CA ASP A 212 17.63 -0.25 -7.77
C ASP A 212 17.01 -1.53 -8.27
N TYR A 213 15.95 -1.44 -9.09
CA TYR A 213 15.24 -2.57 -9.63
C TYR A 213 15.10 -2.51 -11.16
N PRO A 214 16.22 -2.53 -11.91
CA PRO A 214 16.22 -2.43 -13.37
C PRO A 214 15.61 -3.67 -14.05
N GLN A 215 15.44 -4.77 -13.32
CA GLN A 215 14.77 -5.97 -13.81
C GLN A 215 13.26 -5.78 -14.03
N TYR A 216 12.65 -4.74 -13.44
CA TYR A 216 11.24 -4.45 -13.65
C TYR A 216 11.06 -3.36 -14.73
N PHE A 217 10.00 -3.50 -15.51
CA PHE A 217 9.67 -2.53 -16.54
C PHE A 217 8.90 -1.37 -15.93
N TRP A 218 9.66 -0.33 -15.60
CA TRP A 218 9.13 0.95 -15.13
C TRP A 218 8.78 1.89 -16.28
N THR A 219 9.56 1.84 -17.36
CA THR A 219 9.33 2.64 -18.57
C THR A 219 8.68 1.77 -19.64
N LEU A 220 7.66 2.34 -20.28
CA LEU A 220 6.78 1.63 -21.21
C LEU A 220 6.98 2.09 -22.65
N GLY A 221 8.20 2.50 -23.03
CA GLY A 221 8.52 2.96 -24.39
C GLY A 221 8.03 2.02 -25.49
N ASN A 222 7.84 0.75 -25.16
CA ASN A 222 7.35 -0.30 -26.06
C ASN A 222 5.81 -0.35 -26.21
N TYR A 223 5.01 0.27 -25.34
CA TYR A 223 3.54 0.19 -25.38
C TYR A 223 2.94 1.29 -26.27
N PRO A 224 1.98 0.99 -27.17
CA PRO A 224 1.45 1.94 -28.12
C PRO A 224 0.62 3.03 -27.42
N LYS A 225 0.82 4.27 -27.87
CA LYS A 225 -0.05 5.40 -27.50
C LYS A 225 -1.42 5.22 -28.16
N VAL A 226 -2.48 5.59 -27.46
CA VAL A 226 -3.85 5.63 -28.00
C VAL A 226 -4.15 7.05 -28.50
N PRO A 227 -4.35 7.26 -29.81
CA PRO A 227 -4.71 8.58 -30.35
C PRO A 227 -6.14 8.98 -29.94
N GLY A 228 -6.35 10.25 -29.59
CA GLY A 228 -7.69 10.84 -29.44
C GLY A 228 -8.47 10.46 -28.17
N TRP A 229 -7.84 9.80 -27.19
CA TRP A 229 -8.43 9.59 -25.87
C TRP A 229 -8.01 10.75 -24.95
N ASP A 230 -8.83 11.81 -24.91
CA ASP A 230 -8.72 12.91 -23.96
C ASP A 230 -9.80 12.74 -22.87
N PRO A 231 -9.44 12.71 -21.58
CA PRO A 231 -10.39 12.55 -20.47
C PRO A 231 -11.25 13.78 -20.22
#